data_AF-A0A2D4LEQ4-F1
#
_entry.id   AF-A0A2D4LEQ4-F1
#
_cell.length_a   1.000
_cell.length_b   1.000
_cell.length_c   1.000
_cell.angle_alpha   90.00
_cell.angle_beta   90.00
_cell.angle_gamma   90.00
#
_symmetry.space_group_name_H-M   'P 1'
#
loop_
_entity.id
_entity.type
_entity.pdbx_description
1 polymer ?
#
loop_
_entity_poly.entity_id
_entity_poly.type
_entity_poly.pdbx_seq_one_letter_code
_entity_poly.pdbx_strand_id
1 'polypeptide(L)'
;MTTYSECPTVFVDAETLMSCGLLETLKFSVLELQEHLDTYNAKREAAEQWLKDCKRTFGTDDGIHGASTDAQELELCRRLYKLHFQLLLLFQAYCKLISQVNVVKKEAEVINMSEELAQLEACLKEAAAYSSIEDTDIPEASQSSTETAIHSLIETLRNKEFFSAIAQVKAFRYCKMPFANIPDLARMQLGVSLNQGLT
;
A
#
# COMPACT_ATOMS: atom_id res chain seq x y z
N MET A 1 19.58 -4.46 0.73
CA MET A 1 18.33 -5.07 0.23
C MET A 1 17.27 -4.84 1.30
N THR A 2 16.39 -3.87 1.10
CA THR A 2 15.23 -3.69 1.99
C THR A 2 14.14 -4.62 1.49
N THR A 3 14.04 -5.80 2.08
CA THR A 3 12.86 -6.66 1.94
C THR A 3 11.70 -5.92 2.58
N TYR A 4 10.90 -5.23 1.77
CA TYR A 4 9.63 -4.68 2.23
C TYR A 4 8.75 -5.88 2.60
N SER A 5 8.40 -6.01 3.88
CA SER A 5 7.32 -6.91 4.27
C SER A 5 6.05 -6.37 3.63
N GLU A 6 5.34 -7.21 2.89
CA GLU A 6 4.04 -6.85 2.37
C GLU A 6 3.10 -6.53 3.55
N CYS A 7 2.37 -5.42 3.46
CA CYS A 7 1.47 -5.00 4.53
C CYS A 7 0.28 -5.96 4.57
N PRO A 8 -0.17 -6.42 5.75
CA PRO A 8 -1.35 -7.26 5.83
C PRO A 8 -2.55 -6.56 5.21
N THR A 9 -3.14 -7.19 4.19
CA THR A 9 -4.33 -6.67 3.50
C THR A 9 -5.57 -7.33 4.08
N VAL A 10 -6.55 -6.52 4.47
CA VAL A 10 -7.84 -6.99 5.02
C VAL A 10 -8.96 -6.49 4.12
N PHE A 11 -9.80 -7.40 3.65
CA PHE A 11 -10.99 -7.09 2.88
C PHE A 11 -12.21 -7.10 3.81
N VAL A 12 -13.02 -6.04 3.73
CA VAL A 12 -14.26 -5.90 4.50
C VAL A 12 -15.33 -5.41 3.53
N ASP A 13 -16.50 -6.05 3.52
CA ASP A 13 -17.63 -5.56 2.73
C ASP A 13 -18.17 -4.25 3.31
N ALA A 14 -18.80 -3.44 2.46
CA ALA A 14 -19.23 -2.09 2.84
C ALA A 14 -20.33 -2.09 3.92
N GLU A 15 -21.17 -3.13 3.98
CA GLU A 15 -22.28 -3.22 4.94
C GLU A 15 -21.77 -3.57 6.33
N THR A 16 -20.84 -4.52 6.44
CA THR A 16 -20.14 -4.88 7.69
C THR A 16 -19.26 -3.74 8.18
N LEU A 17 -18.54 -3.07 7.27
CA LEU A 17 -17.68 -1.92 7.60
C LEU A 17 -18.47 -0.77 8.26
N MET A 18 -19.67 -0.49 7.76
CA MET A 18 -20.56 0.54 8.28
C MET A 18 -21.33 0.08 9.53
N SER A 19 -21.88 -1.13 9.54
CA SER A 19 -22.73 -1.63 10.63
C SER A 19 -21.96 -1.86 11.94
N CYS A 20 -20.68 -2.24 11.87
CA CYS A 20 -19.83 -2.41 13.04
C CYS A 20 -19.18 -1.11 13.55
N GLY A 21 -19.42 0.05 12.90
CA GLY A 21 -18.73 1.30 13.23
C GLY A 21 -17.20 1.24 13.01
N LEU A 22 -16.73 0.26 12.25
CA LEU A 22 -15.31 -0.03 12.06
C LEU A 22 -14.63 1.09 11.26
N LEU A 23 -15.32 1.69 10.28
CA LEU A 23 -14.76 2.78 9.47
C LEU A 23 -14.28 3.96 10.32
N GLU A 24 -15.11 4.45 11.23
CA GLU A 24 -14.74 5.57 12.10
C GLU A 24 -13.61 5.18 13.04
N THR A 25 -13.64 3.95 13.56
CA THR A 25 -12.57 3.43 14.44
C THR A 25 -11.22 3.35 13.71
N LEU A 26 -11.21 2.79 12.50
CA LEU A 26 -9.98 2.64 11.70
C LEU A 26 -9.45 3.98 11.20
N LYS A 27 -10.33 4.93 10.85
CA LYS A 27 -9.94 6.26 10.36
C LYS A 27 -9.00 6.97 11.35
N PHE A 28 -9.37 7.01 12.63
CA PHE A 28 -8.51 7.64 13.64
C PHE A 28 -7.25 6.83 13.94
N SER A 29 -7.35 5.50 13.99
CA SER A 29 -6.20 4.63 14.23
C SER A 29 -5.15 4.70 13.12
N VAL A 30 -5.56 4.84 11.86
CA VAL A 30 -4.65 5.02 10.71
C VAL A 30 -3.97 6.39 10.77
N LEU A 31 -4.71 7.45 11.13
CA LEU A 31 -4.12 8.79 11.30
C LEU A 31 -3.10 8.82 12.45
N GLU A 32 -3.41 8.18 13.58
CA GLU A 32 -2.50 8.03 14.72
C GLU A 32 -1.22 7.28 14.31
N LEU A 33 -1.36 6.17 13.56
CA LEU A 33 -0.24 5.39 13.07
C LEU A 33 0.64 6.20 12.09
N GLN A 34 0.01 6.94 11.18
CA GLN A 34 0.70 7.80 10.22
C GLN A 34 1.52 8.88 10.92
N GLU A 35 0.92 9.57 11.90
CA GLU A 35 1.62 10.60 12.69
C GLU A 35 2.83 10.03 13.44
N HIS A 36 2.69 8.83 14.02
CA HIS A 36 3.82 8.17 14.67
C HIS A 36 4.93 7.79 13.69
N LEU A 37 4.57 7.34 12.48
CA LEU A 37 5.51 6.98 11.43
C LEU A 37 6.25 8.20 10.88
N ASP A 38 5.55 9.29 10.64
CA ASP A 38 6.13 10.55 10.15
C ASP A 38 7.10 11.13 11.18
N THR A 39 6.71 11.14 12.45
CA THR A 39 7.59 11.55 13.55
C THR A 39 8.81 10.64 13.69
N TYR A 40 8.64 9.32 13.50
CA TYR A 40 9.76 8.37 13.54
C TYR A 40 10.74 8.62 12.40
N ASN A 41 10.25 8.81 11.17
CA ASN A 41 11.07 9.10 10.00
C ASN A 41 11.84 10.42 10.16
N ALA A 42 11.17 11.48 10.61
CA ALA A 42 11.82 12.76 10.88
C ALA A 42 12.94 12.65 11.93
N LYS A 43 12.71 11.90 13.02
CA LYS A 43 13.74 11.64 14.04
C LYS A 43 14.89 10.78 13.50
N ARG A 44 14.60 9.79 12.67
CA ARG A 44 15.60 8.92 12.04
C ARG A 44 16.51 9.74 11.14
N GLU A 45 15.93 10.54 10.25
CA GLU A 45 16.65 11.44 9.35
C GLU A 45 17.51 12.44 10.12
N ALA A 46 16.99 13.05 11.19
CA ALA A 46 17.75 13.96 12.05
C ALA A 46 18.93 13.28 12.77
N ALA A 47 18.78 12.02 13.18
CA ALA A 47 19.85 11.23 13.78
C ALA A 47 20.92 10.83 12.75
N GLU A 48 20.49 10.40 11.56
CA GLU A 48 21.38 10.06 10.44
C GLU A 48 22.18 11.28 9.94
N GLN A 49 21.51 12.42 9.80
CA GLN A 49 22.15 13.67 9.38
C GLN A 49 23.21 14.11 10.39
N TRP A 50 22.89 14.06 11.68
CA TRP A 50 23.83 14.38 12.74
C TRP A 50 25.06 13.46 12.71
N LEU A 51 24.86 12.15 12.51
CA LEU A 51 25.96 11.20 12.38
C LEU A 51 26.83 11.47 11.14
N LYS A 52 26.22 11.85 10.02
CA LYS A 52 26.95 12.26 8.79
C LYS A 52 27.78 13.51 9.04
N ASP A 53 27.23 14.50 9.74
CA ASP A 53 27.91 15.75 10.05
C ASP A 53 29.07 15.54 11.02
N CYS A 54 28.91 14.66 12.02
CA CYS A 54 30.02 14.22 12.87
C CYS A 54 31.14 13.60 12.03
N LYS A 55 30.82 12.62 11.17
CA LYS A 55 31.85 11.98 10.31
C LYS A 55 32.61 12.97 9.43
N ARG A 56 31.92 13.97 8.86
CA ARG A 56 32.53 15.00 8.01
C ARG A 56 33.46 15.93 8.80
N THR A 57 33.05 16.31 10.00
CA THR A 57 33.76 17.30 10.83
C THR A 57 34.97 16.68 11.53
N PHE A 58 34.93 15.39 11.85
CA PHE A 58 35.97 14.70 12.65
C PHE A 58 36.87 13.74 11.86
N GLY A 59 36.50 13.36 10.63
CA GLY A 59 37.31 12.44 9.80
C GLY A 59 38.62 13.04 9.27
N THR A 60 38.99 14.26 9.66
CA THR A 60 40.14 15.01 9.13
C THR A 60 41.17 15.38 10.19
N ASP A 61 40.91 15.15 11.49
CA ASP A 61 41.77 15.66 12.57
C ASP A 61 42.49 14.54 13.32
N ASP A 62 43.81 14.52 13.16
CA ASP A 62 44.75 13.57 13.75
C ASP A 62 45.13 14.04 15.17
N GLY A 63 44.35 13.60 16.16
CA GLY A 63 44.73 13.60 17.56
C GLY A 63 44.44 14.88 18.36
N ILE A 64 44.00 14.68 19.61
CA ILE A 64 43.83 15.67 20.70
C ILE A 64 42.41 16.25 20.89
N HIS A 65 41.35 15.42 20.88
CA HIS A 65 40.01 15.89 21.32
C HIS A 65 39.26 14.91 22.23
N GLY A 66 39.84 14.57 23.39
CA GLY A 66 39.20 13.69 24.40
C GLY A 66 37.98 14.30 25.13
N ALA A 67 37.76 15.62 25.09
CA ALA A 67 36.64 16.28 25.79
C ALA A 67 35.44 16.59 24.89
N SER A 68 35.60 16.53 23.55
CA SER A 68 34.51 16.81 22.60
C SER A 68 33.63 15.58 22.34
N THR A 69 34.18 14.38 22.54
CA THR A 69 33.54 13.10 22.24
C THR A 69 32.41 12.76 23.22
N ASP A 70 32.60 12.95 24.53
CA ASP A 70 31.60 12.57 25.54
C ASP A 70 30.26 13.34 25.38
N ALA A 71 30.33 14.64 25.09
CA ALA A 71 29.14 15.46 24.86
C ALA A 71 28.39 15.04 23.58
N GLN A 72 29.13 14.59 22.57
CA GLN A 72 28.58 14.13 21.30
C GLN A 72 27.97 12.73 21.44
N GLU A 73 28.65 11.80 22.09
CA GLU A 73 28.12 10.47 22.41
C GLU A 73 26.84 10.58 23.23
N LEU A 74 26.81 11.49 24.21
CA LEU A 74 25.60 11.76 25.00
C LEU A 74 24.46 12.32 24.14
N GLU A 75 24.75 13.20 23.18
CA GLU A 75 23.75 13.73 22.25
C GLU A 75 23.24 12.67 21.28
N LEU A 76 24.11 11.79 20.77
CA LEU A 76 23.71 10.64 19.98
C LEU A 76 22.80 9.71 20.78
N CYS A 77 23.19 9.38 22.02
CA CYS A 77 22.38 8.58 22.94
C CYS A 77 21.01 9.21 23.17
N ARG A 78 20.91 10.52 23.36
CA ARG A 78 19.62 11.22 23.49
C ARG A 78 18.76 11.13 22.24
N ARG A 79 19.35 11.29 21.05
CA ARG A 79 18.64 11.18 19.77
C ARG A 79 18.13 9.76 19.52
N LEU A 80 18.98 8.76 19.76
CA LEU A 80 18.63 7.35 19.65
C LEU A 80 17.54 6.96 20.66
N TYR A 81 17.61 7.46 21.90
CA TYR A 81 16.56 7.25 22.89
C TYR A 81 15.21 7.81 22.43
N LYS A 82 15.19 9.05 21.92
CA LYS A 82 13.95 9.67 21.39
C LYS A 82 13.39 8.93 20.17
N LEU A 83 14.27 8.37 19.34
CA LEU A 83 13.90 7.56 18.19
C LEU A 83 13.32 6.21 18.64
N HIS A 84 13.97 5.53 19.58
CA HIS A 84 13.49 4.28 20.16
C HIS A 84 12.14 4.47 20.85
N PHE A 85 11.98 5.53 21.63
CA PHE A 85 10.70 5.85 22.24
C PHE A 85 9.59 6.06 21.19
N GLN A 86 9.90 6.75 20.09
CA GLN A 86 8.94 6.93 18.99
C GLN A 86 8.57 5.59 18.33
N LEU A 87 9.55 4.69 18.17
CA LEU A 87 9.32 3.36 17.63
C LEU A 87 8.36 2.55 18.54
N LEU A 88 8.49 2.66 19.86
CA LEU A 88 7.55 2.03 20.80
C LEU A 88 6.12 2.55 20.61
N LEU A 89 5.95 3.86 20.43
CA LEU A 89 4.63 4.45 20.16
C LEU A 89 4.04 3.95 18.84
N LEU A 90 4.87 3.86 17.79
CA LEU A 90 4.46 3.31 16.50
C LEU A 90 3.98 1.86 16.63
N PHE A 91 4.74 1.01 17.33
CA PHE A 91 4.34 -0.37 17.60
C PHE A 91 3.05 -0.45 18.42
N GLN A 92 2.88 0.42 19.42
CA GLN A 92 1.67 0.44 20.24
C GLN A 92 0.44 0.82 19.40
N ALA A 93 0.53 1.85 18.55
CA ALA A 93 -0.54 2.23 17.65
C ALA A 93 -0.87 1.12 16.63
N TYR A 94 0.15 0.44 16.11
CA TYR A 94 -0.04 -0.69 15.19
C TYR A 94 -0.73 -1.88 15.87
N CYS A 95 -0.30 -2.26 17.07
CA CYS A 95 -0.94 -3.31 17.86
C CYS A 95 -2.40 -2.95 18.18
N LYS A 96 -2.68 -1.69 18.54
CA LYS A 96 -4.03 -1.18 18.79
C LYS A 96 -4.93 -1.33 17.56
N LEU A 97 -4.44 -0.96 16.38
CA LEU A 97 -5.15 -1.13 15.11
C LEU A 97 -5.49 -2.61 14.84
N ILE A 98 -4.52 -3.52 14.97
CA ILE A 98 -4.73 -4.96 14.80
C ILE A 98 -5.74 -5.50 15.81
N SER A 99 -5.65 -5.09 17.08
CA SER A 99 -6.60 -5.50 18.11
C SER A 99 -8.03 -5.06 17.79
N GLN A 100 -8.22 -3.84 17.28
CA GLN A 100 -9.55 -3.35 16.87
C GLN A 100 -10.15 -4.20 15.74
N VAL A 101 -9.36 -4.51 14.71
CA VAL A 101 -9.79 -5.39 13.61
C VAL A 101 -10.16 -6.79 14.13
N ASN A 102 -9.36 -7.33 15.05
CA ASN A 102 -9.61 -8.65 15.63
C ASN A 102 -10.86 -8.72 16.53
N VAL A 103 -11.20 -7.63 17.24
CA VAL A 103 -12.43 -7.57 18.05
C VAL A 103 -13.65 -7.63 17.14
N VAL A 104 -13.68 -6.82 16.08
CA VAL A 104 -14.80 -6.83 15.12
C VAL A 104 -14.94 -8.17 14.40
N LYS A 105 -13.82 -8.81 14.02
CA LYS A 105 -13.83 -10.17 13.47
C LYS A 105 -14.54 -11.18 14.38
N LYS A 106 -14.38 -11.06 15.71
CA LYS A 106 -15.00 -11.98 16.68
C LYS A 106 -16.46 -11.65 16.97
N GLU A 107 -16.81 -10.37 17.00
CA GLU A 107 -18.15 -9.92 17.42
C GLU A 107 -19.21 -10.05 16.32
N ALA A 108 -18.83 -9.96 15.04
CA ALA A 108 -19.79 -9.95 13.94
C ALA A 108 -19.97 -11.31 13.21
N GLU A 109 -19.49 -12.43 13.78
CA GLU A 109 -19.49 -13.76 13.12
C GLU A 109 -19.01 -13.69 11.65
N VAL A 110 -18.07 -12.76 11.36
CA VAL A 110 -17.70 -12.42 10.00
C VAL A 110 -16.94 -13.60 9.40
N ILE A 111 -17.49 -14.16 8.33
CA ILE A 111 -16.86 -15.23 7.57
C ILE A 111 -15.58 -14.65 6.96
N ASN A 112 -14.43 -15.18 7.37
CA ASN A 112 -13.15 -14.80 6.79
C ASN A 112 -13.10 -15.38 5.37
N MET A 113 -13.29 -14.52 4.36
CA MET A 113 -13.18 -14.90 2.93
C MET A 113 -11.82 -14.50 2.33
N SER A 114 -10.87 -14.07 3.16
CA SER A 114 -9.59 -13.52 2.69
C SER A 114 -8.76 -14.56 1.95
N GLU A 115 -8.83 -15.82 2.40
CA GLU A 115 -8.09 -16.91 1.76
C GLU A 115 -8.67 -17.24 0.39
N GLU A 116 -9.99 -17.36 0.29
CA GLU A 116 -10.70 -17.59 -0.96
C GLU A 116 -10.49 -16.44 -1.96
N LEU A 117 -10.46 -15.19 -1.47
CA LEU A 117 -10.20 -14.02 -2.31
C LEU A 117 -8.74 -13.98 -2.79
N ALA A 118 -7.78 -14.31 -1.93
CA ALA A 118 -6.36 -14.37 -2.29
C ALA A 118 -6.08 -15.48 -3.32
N GLN A 119 -6.72 -16.64 -3.16
CA GLN A 119 -6.65 -17.73 -4.13
C GLN A 119 -7.26 -17.31 -5.49
N LEU A 120 -8.42 -16.66 -5.46
CA LEU A 120 -9.05 -16.14 -6.68
C LEU A 120 -8.16 -15.09 -7.38
N GLU A 121 -7.56 -14.16 -6.64
CA GLU A 121 -6.64 -13.17 -7.17
C GLU A 121 -5.41 -13.82 -7.83
N ALA A 122 -4.82 -14.83 -7.18
CA ALA A 122 -3.68 -15.57 -7.73
C ALA A 122 -4.04 -16.26 -9.05
N CYS A 123 -5.18 -16.97 -9.10
CA CYS A 123 -5.68 -17.62 -10.33
C CYS A 123 -5.93 -16.62 -11.46
N LEU A 124 -6.52 -15.45 -11.15
CA LEU A 124 -6.76 -14.40 -12.14
C LEU A 124 -5.46 -13.77 -12.65
N LYS A 125 -4.47 -13.54 -11.78
CA LYS A 125 -3.14 -13.04 -12.19
C LYS A 125 -2.44 -14.03 -13.13
N GLU A 126 -2.50 -15.32 -12.81
CA GLU A 126 -1.95 -16.38 -13.65
C GLU A 126 -2.63 -16.40 -15.03
N ALA A 127 -3.96 -16.47 -15.07
CA ALA A 127 -4.71 -16.44 -16.33
C ALA A 127 -4.46 -15.15 -17.14
N ALA A 128 -4.28 -14.00 -16.48
CA ALA A 128 -3.97 -12.74 -17.15
C ALA A 128 -2.58 -12.77 -17.82
N ALA A 129 -1.57 -13.36 -17.17
CA ALA A 129 -0.24 -13.51 -17.72
C ALA A 129 -0.24 -14.37 -19.00
N TYR A 130 -1.00 -15.47 -19.02
CA TYR A 130 -1.17 -16.31 -20.21
C TYR A 130 -2.02 -15.64 -21.30
N SER A 131 -3.05 -14.86 -20.93
CA SER A 131 -3.91 -14.12 -21.87
C SER A 131 -3.20 -12.97 -22.62
N SER A 132 -1.96 -12.66 -22.24
CA SER A 132 -1.12 -11.68 -22.96
C SER A 132 -0.46 -12.28 -24.21
N ILE A 133 -0.64 -13.59 -24.43
CA ILE A 133 -0.02 -14.36 -25.51
C ILE A 133 -1.01 -14.65 -26.65
N GLU A 134 -2.32 -14.52 -26.42
CA GLU A 134 -3.33 -14.72 -27.45
C GLU A 134 -4.19 -13.46 -27.60
N ASP A 135 -4.12 -12.85 -28.80
CA ASP A 135 -5.17 -11.98 -29.35
C ASP A 135 -6.44 -12.83 -29.51
N THR A 136 -7.14 -13.09 -28.40
CA THR A 136 -8.42 -13.79 -28.44
C THR A 136 -9.46 -12.80 -28.93
N ASP A 137 -9.97 -13.04 -30.14
CA ASP A 137 -11.06 -12.32 -30.78
C ASP A 137 -12.14 -11.96 -29.76
N ILE A 138 -12.32 -10.66 -29.56
CA ILE A 138 -13.36 -10.09 -28.70
C ILE A 138 -14.70 -10.55 -29.28
N PRO A 139 -15.48 -11.40 -28.59
CA PRO A 139 -16.84 -11.67 -29.04
C PRO A 139 -17.58 -10.34 -29.01
N GLU A 140 -18.23 -9.96 -30.11
CA GLU A 140 -19.07 -8.76 -30.20
C GLU A 140 -20.18 -8.80 -29.14
N ALA A 141 -19.87 -8.34 -27.93
CA ALA A 141 -20.81 -8.18 -26.83
C ALA A 141 -21.55 -6.84 -26.96
N SER A 142 -21.85 -6.40 -28.19
CA SER A 142 -22.38 -5.07 -28.49
C SER A 142 -23.86 -4.88 -28.09
N GLN A 143 -24.49 -5.82 -27.38
CA GLN A 143 -25.95 -5.78 -27.14
C GLN A 143 -26.43 -6.25 -25.75
N SER A 144 -25.57 -6.64 -24.80
CA SER A 144 -26.05 -7.03 -23.46
C SER A 144 -26.08 -5.83 -22.50
N SER A 145 -27.17 -5.72 -21.73
CA SER A 145 -27.28 -4.69 -20.69
C SER A 145 -26.18 -4.90 -19.63
N THR A 146 -25.79 -3.84 -18.92
CA THR A 146 -24.75 -3.91 -17.88
C THR A 146 -25.07 -4.91 -16.77
N GLU A 147 -26.34 -5.21 -16.55
CA GLU A 147 -26.79 -6.20 -15.57
C GLU A 147 -26.53 -7.63 -16.06
N THR A 148 -26.91 -7.95 -17.30
CA THR A 148 -26.67 -9.28 -17.92
C THR A 148 -25.18 -9.58 -18.04
N ALA A 149 -24.40 -8.55 -18.36
CA ALA A 149 -22.95 -8.55 -18.33
C ALA A 149 -22.35 -8.98 -16.98
N ILE A 150 -22.81 -8.35 -15.90
CA ILE A 150 -22.38 -8.66 -14.53
C ILE A 150 -22.78 -10.09 -14.17
N HIS A 151 -24.01 -10.50 -14.50
CA HIS A 151 -24.46 -11.87 -14.26
C HIS A 151 -23.62 -12.91 -14.99
N SER A 152 -23.28 -12.69 -16.27
CA SER A 152 -22.42 -13.58 -17.04
C SER A 152 -20.99 -13.65 -16.48
N LEU A 153 -20.46 -12.52 -16.00
CA LEU A 153 -19.14 -12.49 -15.34
C LEU A 153 -19.14 -13.25 -14.02
N ILE A 154 -20.18 -13.08 -13.21
CA ILE A 154 -20.33 -13.83 -11.95
C ILE A 154 -20.42 -15.33 -12.25
N GLU A 155 -21.15 -15.73 -13.27
CA GLU A 155 -21.30 -17.14 -13.66
C GLU A 155 -19.98 -17.76 -14.13
N THR A 156 -19.23 -17.07 -14.99
CA THR A 156 -17.90 -17.55 -15.43
C THR A 156 -16.90 -17.65 -14.28
N LEU A 157 -16.90 -16.67 -13.36
CA LEU A 157 -16.09 -16.72 -12.14
C LEU A 157 -16.50 -17.90 -11.23
N ARG A 158 -17.81 -18.16 -11.08
CA ARG A 158 -18.31 -19.32 -10.31
C ARG A 158 -17.91 -20.65 -10.95
N ASN A 159 -17.85 -20.72 -12.27
CA ASN A 159 -17.42 -21.89 -13.03
C ASN A 159 -15.88 -22.04 -13.10
N LYS A 160 -15.12 -21.12 -12.47
CA LYS A 160 -13.64 -21.06 -12.51
C LYS A 160 -13.06 -20.88 -13.92
N GLU A 161 -13.84 -20.28 -14.83
CA GLU A 161 -13.42 -19.98 -16.20
C GLU A 161 -12.67 -18.65 -16.26
N PHE A 162 -11.49 -18.59 -15.66
CA PHE A 162 -10.75 -17.33 -15.44
C PHE A 162 -10.35 -16.60 -16.74
N PHE A 163 -9.99 -17.35 -17.79
CA PHE A 163 -9.68 -16.77 -19.11
C PHE A 163 -10.90 -16.06 -19.73
N SER A 164 -12.06 -16.72 -19.70
CA SER A 164 -13.33 -16.17 -20.18
C SER A 164 -13.74 -14.94 -19.35
N ALA A 165 -13.60 -14.99 -18.03
CA ALA A 165 -13.88 -13.86 -17.15
C ALA A 165 -12.99 -12.64 -17.46
N ILE A 166 -11.70 -12.86 -17.71
CA ILE A 166 -10.76 -11.80 -18.10
C ILE A 166 -11.12 -11.22 -19.47
N ALA A 167 -11.46 -12.07 -20.45
CA ALA A 167 -11.89 -11.63 -21.78
C ALA A 167 -13.18 -10.78 -21.70
N GLN A 168 -14.15 -11.19 -20.88
CA GLN A 168 -15.37 -10.42 -20.63
C GLN A 168 -15.06 -9.04 -20.01
N VAL A 169 -14.20 -8.98 -18.98
CA VAL A 169 -13.79 -7.70 -18.37
C VAL A 169 -13.05 -6.80 -19.37
N LYS A 170 -12.17 -7.36 -20.20
CA LYS A 170 -11.49 -6.63 -21.30
C LYS A 170 -12.52 -6.08 -22.29
N ALA A 171 -13.47 -6.90 -22.72
CA ALA A 171 -14.54 -6.50 -23.63
C ALA A 171 -15.41 -5.36 -23.03
N PHE A 172 -15.76 -5.43 -21.75
CA PHE A 172 -16.49 -4.34 -21.08
C PHE A 172 -15.71 -3.04 -21.02
N ARG A 173 -14.40 -3.10 -20.77
CA ARG A 173 -13.53 -1.92 -20.80
C ARG A 173 -13.47 -1.32 -22.20
N TYR A 174 -13.28 -2.13 -23.24
CA TYR A 174 -13.26 -1.64 -24.62
C TYR A 174 -14.62 -1.08 -25.08
N CYS A 175 -15.73 -1.72 -24.70
CA CYS A 175 -17.08 -1.32 -25.10
C CYS A 175 -17.59 -0.05 -24.38
N LYS A 176 -17.09 0.26 -23.17
CA LYS A 176 -17.37 1.53 -22.47
C LYS A 176 -16.44 2.67 -22.88
N MET A 177 -15.30 2.39 -23.54
CA MET A 177 -14.29 3.37 -23.93
C MET A 177 -14.29 3.85 -25.40
N PRO A 178 -15.31 3.64 -26.28
CA PRO A 178 -15.20 4.10 -27.67
C PRO A 178 -15.27 5.64 -27.83
N PHE A 179 -15.48 6.41 -26.75
CA PHE A 179 -15.52 7.89 -26.78
C PHE A 179 -14.56 8.59 -25.80
N ALA A 180 -13.39 8.00 -25.52
CA ALA A 180 -12.30 8.72 -24.86
C ALA A 180 -11.07 8.83 -25.77
N ASN A 181 -11.27 9.43 -26.95
CA ASN A 181 -10.18 10.08 -27.67
C ASN A 181 -9.81 11.36 -26.89
N ILE A 182 -9.08 11.19 -25.78
CA ILE A 182 -8.37 12.27 -25.09
C ILE A 182 -6.89 11.93 -25.17
N PRO A 183 -6.18 12.33 -26.25
CA PRO A 183 -4.75 12.55 -26.11
C PRO A 183 -4.59 13.83 -25.29
N ASP A 184 -4.13 13.75 -24.03
CA ASP A 184 -3.20 14.75 -23.46
C ASP A 184 -2.90 14.63 -21.95
N LEU A 185 -3.60 13.82 -21.16
CA LEU A 185 -3.30 13.82 -19.71
C LEU A 185 -2.02 13.05 -19.32
N ALA A 186 -1.59 12.10 -20.15
CA ALA A 186 -0.37 11.32 -19.92
C ALA A 186 0.94 12.08 -20.23
N ARG A 187 0.88 13.21 -20.95
CA ARG A 187 2.08 14.05 -21.21
C ARG A 187 2.39 15.01 -20.07
N MET A 188 1.42 15.30 -19.19
CA MET A 188 1.60 16.31 -18.14
C MET A 188 2.28 15.75 -16.88
N GLN A 189 2.19 14.44 -16.62
CA GLN A 189 2.83 13.83 -15.44
C GLN A 189 4.27 13.34 -15.67
N LEU A 190 4.67 13.09 -16.91
CA LEU A 190 6.07 12.80 -17.26
C LEU A 190 6.94 14.07 -17.40
N GLY A 191 6.33 15.24 -17.65
CA GLY A 191 7.04 16.52 -17.74
C GLY A 191 7.42 17.17 -16.41
N VAL A 192 6.77 16.77 -15.30
CA VAL A 192 7.04 17.35 -13.97
C VAL A 192 8.16 16.61 -13.24
N SER A 193 8.32 15.30 -13.46
CA SER A 193 9.38 14.50 -12.79
C SER A 193 10.79 14.65 -13.40
N LEU A 194 10.93 15.25 -14.58
CA LEU A 194 12.24 15.46 -15.22
C LEU A 194 12.87 16.84 -14.89
N ASN A 195 12.14 17.76 -14.26
CA ASN A 195 12.59 19.15 -14.04
C ASN A 195 12.93 19.50 -12.58
N GLN A 196 12.90 18.54 -11.65
CA GLN A 196 13.36 18.74 -10.25
C GLN A 196 14.71 18.07 -9.94
N GLY A 197 15.44 17.61 -10.96
CA GLY A 197 16.72 16.91 -10.84
C GLY A 197 17.94 17.66 -11.34
N LEU A 198 17.85 18.95 -11.70
CA LEU A 198 19.00 19.77 -12.07
C LEU A 198 18.81 21.23 -11.65
N THR A 199 19.21 21.55 -10.42
CA THR A 199 19.97 22.74 -10.01
C THR A 199 20.46 22.52 -8.59
#